data_AF-A0A8I1ED79-F1
#
_entry.id   AF-A0A8I1ED79-F1
#
_cell.length_a   1.000
_cell.length_b   1.000
_cell.length_c   1.000
_cell.angle_alpha   90.00
_cell.angle_beta   90.00
_cell.angle_gamma   90.00
#
_symmetry.space_group_name_H-M   'P 1'
#
loop_
_entity.id
_entity.type
_entity.pdbx_description
1 polymer ?
#
loop_
_entity_poly.entity_id
_entity_poly.type
_entity_poly.pdbx_seq_one_letter_code
_entity_poly.pdbx_strand_id
1 'polypeptide(L)'
;MSEENCVTCDVELCIADRDPDGTKNAECLRCIAEQNHDFDREPNAVFSRMGERLDPPQEPKPCSRVKQEKPAKIYVLVDQLKEWEKVLSNAGAARAVNEIRAMITASEERKKQRKKK
;
A
#
# COMPACT_ATOMS: atom_id res chain seq x y z
N MET A 1 32.52 -3.00 -17.70
CA MET A 1 31.39 -3.34 -18.58
C MET A 1 31.65 -4.76 -19.03
N SER A 2 31.04 -5.74 -18.36
CA SER A 2 31.10 -7.15 -18.76
C SER A 2 30.36 -7.33 -20.08
N GLU A 3 30.87 -8.19 -20.95
CA GLU A 3 30.35 -8.43 -22.31
C GLU A 3 29.05 -9.25 -22.30
N GLU A 4 28.50 -9.48 -21.11
CA GLU A 4 27.37 -10.36 -20.82
C GLU A 4 26.16 -9.58 -20.31
N ASN A 5 26.18 -8.24 -20.35
CA ASN A 5 25.11 -7.39 -19.84
C ASN A 5 24.47 -6.55 -20.95
N CYS A 6 23.15 -6.36 -20.86
CA CYS A 6 22.39 -5.49 -21.74
C CYS A 6 22.86 -4.04 -21.61
N VAL A 7 23.21 -3.41 -22.73
CA VAL A 7 23.70 -2.02 -22.74
C VAL A 7 22.68 -1.00 -22.18
N THR A 8 21.39 -1.33 -22.27
CA THR A 8 20.29 -0.41 -21.91
C THR A 8 19.82 -0.55 -20.46
N CYS A 9 19.76 -1.79 -19.93
CA CYS A 9 19.22 -2.04 -18.60
C CYS A 9 20.16 -2.81 -17.66
N ASP A 10 21.40 -3.08 -18.09
CA ASP A 10 22.47 -3.75 -17.34
C ASP A 10 22.13 -5.17 -16.84
N VAL A 11 21.03 -5.75 -17.33
CA VAL A 11 20.62 -7.13 -17.02
C VAL A 11 21.51 -8.12 -17.77
N GLU A 12 21.88 -9.21 -17.09
CA GLU A 12 22.64 -10.31 -17.68
C GLU A 12 21.89 -10.93 -18.87
N LEU A 13 22.56 -10.91 -20.02
CA LEU A 13 22.14 -11.49 -21.28
C LEU A 13 22.23 -13.01 -21.17
N CYS A 14 21.25 -13.69 -21.74
CA CYS A 14 21.26 -15.14 -21.88
C CYS A 14 21.45 -15.54 -23.35
N ILE A 15 21.57 -16.85 -23.58
CA ILE A 15 21.67 -17.43 -24.93
C ILE A 15 20.52 -17.03 -25.88
N ALA A 16 19.39 -16.57 -25.36
CA ALA A 16 18.25 -16.11 -26.16
C ALA A 16 18.40 -14.65 -26.62
N ASP A 17 19.20 -13.84 -25.92
CA ASP A 17 19.47 -12.46 -26.29
C ASP A 17 20.46 -12.48 -27.46
N ARG A 18 19.95 -12.24 -28.67
CA ARG A 18 20.73 -12.34 -29.90
C ARG A 18 21.80 -11.25 -29.96
N ASP A 19 23.08 -11.63 -29.95
CA ASP A 19 24.19 -10.82 -30.50
C ASP A 19 24.71 -11.49 -31.79
N PRO A 20 24.04 -11.29 -32.93
CA PRO A 20 24.43 -11.95 -34.18
C PRO A 20 25.79 -11.45 -34.71
N ASP A 21 26.23 -10.26 -34.28
CA ASP A 21 27.42 -9.59 -34.80
C ASP A 21 28.62 -9.65 -33.82
N GLY A 22 28.41 -10.13 -32.58
CA GLY A 22 29.45 -10.19 -31.54
C GLY A 22 30.00 -8.81 -31.16
N THR A 23 29.19 -7.77 -31.36
CA THR A 23 29.64 -6.37 -31.29
C THR A 23 29.65 -5.81 -29.88
N LYS A 24 29.29 -6.61 -28.86
CA LYS A 24 29.26 -6.24 -27.44
C LYS A 24 28.29 -5.10 -27.11
N ASN A 25 27.41 -4.78 -28.06
CA ASN A 25 26.34 -3.78 -27.92
C ASN A 25 24.96 -4.46 -27.88
N ALA A 26 24.91 -5.68 -27.36
CA ALA A 26 23.70 -6.48 -27.37
C ALA A 26 22.66 -5.89 -26.40
N GLU A 27 21.44 -5.72 -26.92
CA GLU A 27 20.27 -5.35 -26.13
C GLU A 27 19.46 -6.62 -25.81
N CYS A 28 18.91 -6.68 -24.59
CA CYS A 28 18.03 -7.79 -24.23
C CYS A 28 16.69 -7.69 -24.97
N LEU A 29 16.03 -8.84 -25.17
CA LEU A 29 14.77 -8.91 -25.91
C LEU A 29 13.67 -8.02 -25.31
N ARG A 30 13.67 -7.81 -23.99
CA ARG A 30 12.75 -6.86 -23.32
C ARG A 30 12.96 -5.43 -23.80
N CYS A 31 14.19 -4.94 -23.80
CA CYS A 31 14.50 -3.57 -24.22
C CYS A 31 14.17 -3.35 -25.71
N ILE A 32 14.44 -4.35 -26.56
CA ILE A 32 14.05 -4.32 -27.97
C ILE A 32 12.53 -4.24 -28.11
N ALA A 33 11.77 -5.01 -27.32
CA ALA A 33 10.31 -4.97 -27.35
C ALA A 33 9.76 -3.62 -26.87
N GLU A 34 10.33 -3.04 -25.81
CA GLU A 34 9.97 -1.72 -25.30
C GLU A 34 10.25 -0.61 -26.32
N GLN A 35 11.40 -0.64 -27.01
CA GLN A 35 11.73 0.37 -28.03
C GLN A 35 10.78 0.33 -29.24
N ASN A 36 10.25 -0.85 -29.58
CA ASN A 36 9.31 -1.03 -30.67
C ASN A 36 7.85 -0.81 -30.25
N HIS A 37 7.58 -0.55 -28.97
CA HIS A 37 6.22 -0.36 -28.45
C HIS A 37 5.82 1.11 -28.38
N ASP A 38 4.58 1.39 -28.76
CA ASP A 38 3.98 2.72 -28.68
C ASP A 38 3.35 2.94 -27.30
N PHE A 39 4.12 3.52 -26.38
CA PHE A 39 3.64 3.87 -25.04
C PHE A 39 2.69 5.07 -25.01
N ASP A 40 2.61 5.89 -26.07
CA ASP A 40 1.59 6.95 -26.16
C ASP A 40 0.20 6.34 -26.35
N ARG A 41 0.12 5.23 -27.09
CA ARG A 41 -1.12 4.48 -27.29
C ARG A 41 -1.45 3.55 -26.13
N GLU A 42 -0.46 2.83 -25.61
CA GLU A 42 -0.64 1.82 -24.56
C GLU A 42 0.41 1.98 -23.45
N PRO A 43 0.23 2.96 -22.53
CA PRO A 43 1.25 3.35 -21.55
C PRO A 43 1.51 2.30 -20.46
N ASN A 44 0.58 1.35 -20.30
CA ASN A 44 0.64 0.32 -19.25
C ASN A 44 1.14 -1.02 -19.79
N ALA A 45 1.70 -1.07 -21.00
CA ALA A 45 2.28 -2.30 -21.53
C ALA A 45 3.52 -2.71 -20.72
N VAL A 46 3.60 -3.99 -20.36
CA VAL A 46 4.75 -4.57 -19.67
C VAL A 46 5.26 -5.73 -20.51
N PHE A 47 6.58 -5.84 -20.63
CA PHE A 47 7.22 -6.89 -21.41
C PHE A 47 7.99 -7.86 -20.53
N SER A 48 7.90 -9.14 -20.86
CA SER A 48 8.67 -10.20 -20.23
C SER A 48 10.15 -10.09 -20.61
N ARG A 49 11.01 -10.85 -19.94
CA ARG A 49 12.45 -10.94 -20.31
C ARG A 49 12.64 -11.36 -21.77
N MET A 50 11.74 -12.18 -22.31
CA MET A 50 11.80 -12.67 -23.69
C MET A 50 11.20 -11.69 -24.71
N GLY A 51 10.82 -10.48 -24.28
CA GLY A 51 10.16 -9.50 -25.14
C GLY A 51 8.68 -9.78 -25.42
N GLU A 52 8.07 -10.73 -24.73
CA GLU A 52 6.64 -11.03 -24.87
C GLU A 52 5.83 -10.03 -24.07
N ARG A 53 4.74 -9.51 -24.64
CA ARG A 53 3.83 -8.62 -23.92
C ARG A 53 3.09 -9.41 -22.82
N LEU A 54 3.19 -8.92 -21.59
CA LEU A 54 2.44 -9.43 -20.45
C LEU A 54 1.10 -8.69 -20.39
N ASP A 55 0.01 -9.43 -20.53
CA ASP A 55 -1.31 -8.88 -20.26
C ASP A 55 -1.42 -8.48 -18.79
N PRO A 56 -2.14 -7.38 -18.48
CA PRO A 56 -2.44 -7.05 -17.10
C PRO A 56 -3.14 -8.24 -16.44
N PRO A 57 -2.92 -8.48 -15.13
CA PRO A 57 -3.61 -9.55 -14.41
C PRO A 57 -5.11 -9.41 -14.68
N GLN A 58 -5.71 -10.39 -15.36
CA GLN A 58 -7.17 -10.40 -15.51
C GLN A 58 -7.73 -10.52 -14.10
N GLU A 59 -8.56 -9.55 -13.71
CA GLU A 59 -9.33 -9.67 -12.47
C GLU A 59 -9.98 -11.06 -12.45
N PRO A 60 -9.86 -11.80 -11.34
CA PRO A 60 -10.39 -13.16 -11.28
C PRO A 60 -11.86 -13.11 -11.65
N LYS A 61 -12.22 -13.74 -12.78
CA LYS A 61 -13.61 -13.84 -13.22
C LYS A 61 -14.39 -14.46 -12.06
N PRO A 62 -15.47 -13.82 -11.57
CA PRO A 62 -16.24 -14.36 -10.48
C PRO A 62 -16.76 -15.74 -10.91
N CYS A 63 -16.32 -16.78 -10.23
CA CYS A 63 -16.78 -18.12 -10.52
C CYS A 63 -18.29 -18.18 -10.24
N SER A 64 -19.09 -18.58 -11.24
CA SER A 64 -20.56 -18.65 -11.20
C SER A 64 -21.11 -19.67 -10.19
N ARG A 65 -20.25 -20.23 -9.34
CA ARG A 65 -20.56 -21.30 -8.39
C ARG A 65 -20.16 -20.99 -6.95
N VAL A 66 -20.09 -19.72 -6.57
CA VAL A 66 -20.11 -19.33 -5.15
C VAL A 66 -21.55 -18.98 -4.81
N LYS A 67 -22.26 -19.91 -4.17
CA LYS A 67 -23.45 -19.54 -3.40
C LYS A 67 -22.97 -18.55 -2.36
N GLN A 68 -23.43 -17.31 -2.42
CA GLN A 68 -23.18 -16.34 -1.37
C GLN A 68 -23.73 -16.92 -0.08
N GLU A 69 -22.85 -17.45 0.78
CA GLU A 69 -23.22 -17.77 2.14
C GLU A 69 -23.51 -16.43 2.82
N LYS A 70 -24.78 -16.22 3.19
CA LYS A 70 -25.19 -15.04 3.94
C LYS A 70 -24.25 -14.90 5.14
N PRO A 71 -23.65 -13.73 5.38
CA PRO A 71 -22.74 -13.57 6.49
C PRO A 71 -23.52 -13.94 7.76
N ALA A 72 -22.94 -14.86 8.54
CA ALA A 72 -23.50 -15.27 9.82
C ALA A 72 -23.56 -14.01 10.70
N LYS A 73 -24.78 -13.49 10.82
CA LYS A 73 -25.30 -12.58 11.82
C LYS A 73 -24.30 -12.30 12.97
N ILE A 74 -23.54 -11.21 12.82
CA ILE A 74 -22.64 -10.67 13.85
C ILE A 74 -23.51 -10.00 14.93
N TYR A 75 -24.04 -10.77 15.88
CA TYR A 75 -24.76 -10.23 17.05
C TYR A 75 -23.90 -10.25 18.31
N VAL A 76 -22.80 -11.01 18.33
CA VAL A 76 -21.98 -11.21 19.54
C VAL A 76 -21.06 -10.02 19.84
N LEU A 77 -20.69 -9.21 18.83
CA LEU A 77 -19.73 -8.11 19.00
C LEU A 77 -20.35 -6.85 19.63
N VAL A 78 -21.66 -6.62 19.47
CA VAL A 78 -22.31 -5.39 19.96
C VAL A 78 -22.47 -5.41 21.49
N ASP A 79 -22.76 -6.56 22.07
CA ASP A 79 -22.93 -6.67 23.53
C ASP A 79 -21.58 -6.62 24.26
N GLN A 80 -20.53 -7.21 23.68
CA GLN A 80 -19.17 -7.06 24.20
C GLN A 80 -18.70 -5.59 24.17
N LEU A 81 -18.94 -4.87 23.06
CA LEU A 81 -18.58 -3.45 22.94
C LEU A 81 -19.24 -2.58 24.02
N LYS A 82 -20.52 -2.82 24.34
CA LYS A 82 -21.23 -2.10 25.41
C LYS A 82 -20.69 -2.42 26.81
N GLU A 83 -20.17 -3.62 27.00
CA GLU A 83 -19.54 -4.02 28.26
C GLU A 83 -18.18 -3.33 28.47
N TRP A 84 -17.36 -3.23 27.41
CA TRP A 84 -16.12 -2.45 27.43
C TRP A 84 -16.36 -0.95 27.64
N GLU A 85 -17.42 -0.38 27.05
CA GLU A 85 -17.79 1.02 27.25
C GLU A 85 -18.17 1.30 28.71
N LYS A 86 -18.86 0.36 29.38
CA LYS A 86 -19.14 0.45 30.83
C LYS A 86 -17.87 0.36 31.68
N VAL A 87 -16.90 -0.47 31.31
CA VAL A 87 -15.61 -0.56 32.03
C VAL A 87 -14.82 0.75 31.91
N LEU A 88 -14.81 1.36 30.72
CA LEU A 88 -14.18 2.68 30.51
C LEU A 88 -14.94 3.81 31.21
N SER A 89 -16.26 3.69 31.30
CA SER A 89 -17.14 4.66 31.96
C SER A 89 -17.18 4.51 33.49
N ASN A 90 -16.78 3.36 34.04
CA ASN A 90 -16.75 3.10 35.48
C ASN A 90 -15.67 3.92 36.20
N ALA A 91 -16.06 5.16 36.49
CA ALA A 91 -15.89 5.90 37.73
C ALA A 91 -14.49 6.42 38.13
N GLY A 92 -13.38 5.77 37.76
CA GLY A 92 -12.04 6.24 38.14
C GLY A 92 -11.50 7.34 37.21
N ALA A 93 -11.52 7.07 35.91
CA ALA A 93 -10.93 7.95 34.90
C ALA A 93 -11.71 9.26 34.73
N ALA A 94 -13.04 9.20 34.70
CA ALA A 94 -13.87 10.40 34.56
C ALA A 94 -13.74 11.36 35.75
N ARG A 95 -13.58 10.83 36.99
CA ARG A 95 -13.35 11.66 38.18
C ARG A 95 -11.96 12.31 38.14
N ALA A 96 -10.92 11.54 37.86
CA ALA A 96 -9.56 12.06 37.74
C ALA A 96 -9.44 13.15 36.67
N VAL A 97 -10.08 12.97 35.51
CA VAL A 97 -10.10 13.96 34.43
C VAL A 97 -10.81 15.26 34.86
N ASN A 98 -11.94 15.14 35.58
CA ASN A 98 -12.67 16.31 36.05
C ASN A 98 -11.91 17.09 37.15
N GLU A 99 -11.22 16.40 38.05
CA GLU A 99 -10.38 17.04 39.08
C GLU A 99 -9.19 17.78 38.47
N ILE A 100 -8.50 17.17 37.50
CA ILE A 100 -7.40 17.81 36.77
C ILE A 100 -7.88 19.07 36.06
N ARG A 101 -9.05 19.00 35.39
CA ARG A 101 -9.64 20.17 34.73
C ARG A 101 -9.95 21.30 35.72
N ALA A 102 -10.48 20.98 36.90
CA ALA A 102 -10.78 21.97 37.94
C ALA A 102 -9.51 22.63 38.50
N MET A 103 -8.41 21.90 38.64
CA MET A 103 -7.13 22.47 39.06
C MET A 103 -6.54 23.43 38.02
N ILE A 104 -6.67 23.10 36.73
CA ILE A 104 -6.18 23.95 35.64
C ILE A 104 -6.95 25.28 35.61
N THR A 105 -8.28 25.24 35.67
CA THR A 105 -9.11 26.46 35.64
C THR A 105 -8.84 27.36 36.85
N ALA A 106 -8.72 26.78 38.06
CA ALA A 106 -8.38 27.54 39.25
C ALA A 106 -6.97 28.19 39.17
N SER A 107 -6.01 27.52 38.53
CA SER A 107 -4.67 28.08 38.29
C SER A 107 -4.70 29.28 37.32
N GLU A 108 -5.52 29.21 36.28
CA GLU A 108 -5.70 30.31 35.33
C GLU A 108 -6.37 31.53 35.97
N GLU A 109 -7.36 31.34 36.84
CA GLU A 109 -8.00 32.43 37.57
C GLU A 109 -7.04 33.13 38.54
N ARG A 110 -6.22 32.35 39.27
CA ARG A 110 -5.16 32.92 40.14
C ARG A 110 -4.14 33.73 39.33
N LYS A 111 -3.78 33.28 38.12
CA LYS A 111 -2.90 34.04 37.21
C LYS A 111 -3.56 35.34 36.73
N LYS A 112 -4.86 35.33 36.43
CA LYS A 112 -5.62 36.53 36.03
C LYS A 112 -5.72 37.55 37.16
N GLN A 113 -5.94 37.10 38.40
CA GLN A 113 -6.00 37.98 39.57
C GLN A 113 -4.63 38.63 39.89
N ARG A 114 -3.53 37.90 39.71
CA ARG A 114 -2.16 38.43 39.87
C ARG A 114 -1.78 39.48 38.82
N LYS A 115 -2.42 39.49 37.65
CA LYS A 115 -2.20 40.50 36.60
C LYS A 115 -3.06 41.76 36.75
N LYS A 116 -4.06 41.73 37.65
CA LYS A 116 -4.97 42.86 37.92
C LYS A 116 -4.59 43.66 39.18
N LYS A 117 -3.56 43.22 39.90
CA LYS A 117 -3.05 43.86 41.12
C LYS A 117 -1.67 44.42 40.83
#